data_AF-A0A4P7DXF5-F1
#
_entry.id   AF-A0A4P7DXF5-F1
#
_cell.length_a   1.000
_cell.length_b   1.000
_cell.length_c   1.000
_cell.angle_alpha   90.00
_cell.angle_beta   90.00
_cell.angle_gamma   90.00
#
_symmetry.space_group_name_H-M   'P 1'
#
loop_
_entity.id
_entity.type
_entity.pdbx_description
1 polymer ?
#
loop_
_entity_poly.entity_id
_entity_poly.type
_entity_poly.pdbx_seq_one_letter_code
_entity_poly.pdbx_strand_id
1 'polypeptide(L)'
;MKKGMKSAVAMLFFAICTLQVHAQMQKPASNQTVKSTNNAGITTENAAELKAAAAKAKEEAKMIKAAEKAEKKRIKAEKDALKRLEKIKKEEKKIAKAKREKEKALKNVADLEEKLSKTHKNIEKIGEKLEKLDRKGEVPDTEQEKAMNKISKEMLKIKKLELELEKARRKAYKL
;
A
#
# COMPACT_ATOMS: atom_id res chain seq x y z
N MET A 1 5.83 -17.20 9.53
CA MET A 1 4.49 -17.50 10.09
C MET A 1 3.31 -17.28 9.11
N LYS A 2 3.46 -17.50 7.79
CA LYS A 2 2.40 -17.24 6.78
C LYS A 2 1.70 -18.49 6.20
N LYS A 3 2.05 -19.70 6.66
CA LYS A 3 1.48 -20.96 6.13
C LYS A 3 0.23 -21.46 6.88
N GLY A 4 -0.06 -20.98 8.09
CA GLY A 4 -1.20 -21.48 8.90
C GLY A 4 -2.58 -20.92 8.51
N MET A 5 -2.65 -19.67 8.05
CA MET A 5 -3.95 -18.98 7.89
C MET A 5 -4.72 -19.41 6.63
N LYS A 6 -4.03 -19.95 5.62
CA LYS A 6 -4.69 -20.47 4.40
C LYS A 6 -5.31 -21.86 4.62
N SER A 7 -4.77 -22.63 5.57
CA SER A 7 -5.29 -23.98 5.91
C SER A 7 -6.63 -23.90 6.64
N ALA A 8 -6.77 -22.94 7.56
CA ALA A 8 -8.01 -22.77 8.33
C ALA A 8 -9.20 -22.31 7.45
N VAL A 9 -8.96 -21.44 6.48
CA VAL A 9 -10.01 -20.98 5.54
C VAL A 9 -10.40 -22.09 4.56
N ALA A 10 -9.44 -22.92 4.12
CA ALA A 10 -9.72 -24.07 3.26
C ALA A 10 -10.51 -25.17 4.00
N MET A 11 -10.20 -25.45 5.27
CA MET A 11 -10.97 -26.40 6.09
C MET A 11 -12.39 -25.92 6.38
N LEU A 12 -12.59 -24.62 6.62
CA LEU A 12 -13.93 -24.06 6.86
C LEU A 12 -14.81 -24.14 5.61
N PHE A 13 -14.23 -23.93 4.42
CA PHE A 13 -14.96 -24.06 3.15
C PHE A 13 -15.33 -25.52 2.84
N PHE A 14 -14.46 -26.48 3.18
CA PHE A 14 -14.73 -27.91 2.99
C PHE A 14 -15.83 -28.43 3.94
N ALA A 15 -15.88 -27.93 5.17
CA ALA A 15 -16.94 -28.27 6.14
C ALA A 15 -18.32 -27.72 5.73
N ILE A 16 -18.37 -26.55 5.08
CA ILE A 16 -19.63 -25.97 4.58
C ILE A 16 -20.14 -26.74 3.35
N CYS A 17 -19.25 -27.20 2.47
CA CYS A 17 -19.65 -27.99 1.29
C CYS A 17 -20.19 -29.38 1.64
N THR A 18 -19.74 -30.04 2.71
CA THR A 18 -20.25 -31.37 3.10
C THR A 18 -21.64 -31.33 3.77
N LEU A 19 -21.99 -30.20 4.40
CA LEU A 19 -23.33 -29.96 4.95
C LEU A 19 -24.39 -29.71 3.86
N GLN A 20 -23.99 -29.17 2.70
CA GLN A 20 -24.92 -28.91 1.60
C GLN A 20 -25.33 -30.17 0.82
N VAL A 21 -24.53 -31.24 0.84
CA VAL A 21 -24.82 -32.49 0.11
C VAL A 21 -25.77 -33.42 0.89
N HIS A 22 -25.78 -33.37 2.23
CA HIS A 22 -26.71 -34.18 3.04
C HIS A 22 -28.15 -33.64 3.06
N ALA A 23 -28.35 -32.36 2.72
CA ALA A 23 -29.69 -31.73 2.73
C ALA A 23 -30.54 -32.03 1.47
N GLN A 24 -30.01 -32.72 0.45
CA GLN A 24 -30.75 -33.00 -0.80
C GLN A 24 -31.24 -34.45 -0.97
N MET A 25 -31.06 -35.34 0.02
CA MET A 25 -31.44 -36.76 -0.11
C MET A 25 -32.69 -37.19 0.69
N GLN A 26 -33.53 -36.26 1.16
CA GLN A 26 -34.86 -36.61 1.68
C GLN A 26 -35.95 -35.74 1.06
N LYS A 27 -36.37 -36.13 -0.14
CA LYS A 27 -37.74 -35.90 -0.62
C LYS A 27 -38.57 -37.16 -0.34
N PRO A 28 -39.58 -37.11 0.54
CA PRO A 28 -40.83 -37.85 0.35
C PRO A 28 -41.82 -36.88 -0.30
N ALA A 29 -42.20 -37.09 -1.56
CA ALA A 29 -43.28 -37.96 -2.03
C ALA A 29 -44.51 -37.11 -2.40
N SER A 30 -44.85 -37.07 -3.69
CA SER A 30 -46.12 -36.55 -4.19
C SER A 30 -46.86 -37.70 -4.86
N ASN A 31 -48.15 -37.80 -4.52
CA ASN A 31 -49.19 -38.68 -5.03
C ASN A 31 -49.41 -40.00 -4.29
N GLN A 32 -50.20 -39.91 -3.23
CA GLN A 32 -51.28 -40.88 -3.05
C GLN A 32 -52.53 -40.17 -2.51
N THR A 33 -53.54 -40.14 -3.37
CA THR A 33 -54.93 -39.85 -3.01
C THR A 33 -55.42 -40.98 -2.11
N VAL A 34 -55.57 -40.72 -0.82
CA VAL A 34 -56.35 -41.60 0.08
C VAL A 34 -57.60 -40.82 0.46
N LYS A 35 -58.75 -41.29 -0.07
CA LYS A 35 -60.08 -40.89 0.37
C LYS A 35 -60.19 -41.17 1.88
N SER A 36 -60.28 -40.12 2.68
CA SER A 36 -60.56 -40.25 4.11
C SER A 36 -62.07 -40.18 4.31
N THR A 37 -62.66 -41.33 4.60
CA THR A 37 -63.97 -41.45 5.22
C THR A 37 -63.73 -41.76 6.70
N ASN A 38 -64.51 -41.10 7.56
CA ASN A 38 -64.78 -41.37 8.98
C ASN A 38 -64.10 -40.46 10.01
N ASN A 39 -64.96 -39.62 10.60
CA ASN A 39 -64.84 -38.93 11.88
C ASN A 39 -64.35 -39.85 13.01
N ALA A 40 -63.35 -39.41 13.77
CA ALA A 40 -63.23 -39.65 15.20
C ALA A 40 -62.12 -38.77 15.83
N GLY A 41 -62.47 -37.93 16.80
CA GLY A 41 -61.59 -37.53 17.91
C GLY A 41 -60.44 -36.55 17.60
N ILE A 42 -60.73 -35.25 17.58
CA ILE A 42 -59.71 -34.25 17.94
C ILE A 42 -59.54 -34.33 19.47
N THR A 43 -58.58 -35.11 19.93
CA THR A 43 -58.11 -35.04 21.33
C THR A 43 -57.30 -33.76 21.51
N THR A 44 -57.53 -33.07 22.63
CA THR A 44 -56.96 -31.76 23.00
C THR A 44 -55.43 -31.74 23.09
N GLU A 45 -54.78 -32.89 23.18
CA GLU A 45 -53.31 -33.03 23.31
C GLU A 45 -52.57 -32.74 21.98
N ASN A 46 -53.10 -33.20 20.84
CA ASN A 46 -52.48 -32.97 19.52
C ASN A 46 -52.50 -31.49 19.09
N ALA A 47 -53.48 -30.71 19.55
CA ALA A 47 -53.57 -29.28 19.26
C ALA A 47 -52.61 -28.43 20.10
N ALA A 48 -52.26 -28.88 21.31
CA ALA A 48 -51.30 -28.22 22.18
C ALA A 48 -49.85 -28.45 21.69
N GLU A 49 -49.53 -29.67 21.25
CA GLU A 49 -48.22 -30.00 20.69
C GLU A 49 -47.96 -29.29 19.35
N LEU A 50 -48.96 -29.21 18.47
CA LEU A 50 -48.85 -28.43 17.21
C LEU A 50 -48.63 -26.93 17.45
N LYS A 51 -49.25 -26.35 18.50
CA LYS A 51 -49.01 -24.95 18.88
C LYS A 51 -47.62 -24.73 19.48
N ALA A 52 -47.13 -25.67 20.30
CA ALA A 52 -45.78 -25.61 20.87
C ALA A 52 -44.69 -25.77 19.80
N ALA A 53 -44.87 -26.69 18.85
CA ALA A 53 -43.98 -26.87 17.71
C ALA A 53 -43.95 -25.65 16.79
N ALA A 54 -45.11 -25.05 16.49
CA ALA A 54 -45.19 -23.81 15.71
C ALA A 54 -44.56 -22.60 16.43
N ALA A 55 -44.60 -22.54 17.76
CA ALA A 55 -43.94 -21.49 18.55
C ALA A 55 -42.40 -21.64 18.53
N LYS A 56 -41.88 -22.87 18.71
CA LYS A 56 -40.43 -23.14 18.58
C LYS A 56 -39.91 -22.84 17.17
N ALA A 57 -40.63 -23.26 16.12
CA ALA A 57 -40.25 -22.97 14.74
C ALA A 57 -40.24 -21.45 14.44
N LYS A 58 -41.15 -20.67 15.04
CA LYS A 58 -41.15 -19.20 14.92
C LYS A 58 -39.96 -18.55 15.63
N GLU A 59 -39.56 -19.02 16.80
CA GLU A 59 -38.38 -18.52 17.50
C GLU A 59 -37.07 -18.90 16.78
N GLU A 60 -36.95 -20.15 16.32
CA GLU A 60 -35.80 -20.58 15.52
C GLU A 60 -35.68 -19.78 14.21
N ALA A 61 -36.80 -19.51 13.53
CA ALA A 61 -36.80 -18.66 12.34
C ALA A 61 -36.39 -17.21 12.62
N LYS A 62 -36.73 -16.65 13.79
CA LYS A 62 -36.25 -15.31 14.21
C LYS A 62 -34.75 -15.33 14.49
N MET A 63 -34.26 -16.36 15.17
CA MET A 63 -32.84 -16.53 15.49
C MET A 63 -31.98 -16.70 14.22
N ILE A 64 -32.45 -17.50 13.25
CA ILE A 64 -31.78 -17.65 11.95
C ILE A 64 -31.76 -16.30 11.20
N LYS A 65 -32.87 -15.57 11.16
CA LYS A 65 -32.91 -14.24 10.52
C LYS A 65 -32.01 -13.22 11.23
N ALA A 66 -31.87 -13.30 12.56
CA ALA A 66 -30.97 -12.45 13.32
C ALA A 66 -29.50 -12.79 13.02
N ALA A 67 -29.17 -14.07 12.99
CA ALA A 67 -27.84 -14.57 12.62
C ALA A 67 -27.46 -14.17 11.19
N GLU A 68 -28.36 -14.34 10.22
CA GLU A 68 -28.12 -13.97 8.82
C GLU A 68 -27.89 -12.45 8.67
N LYS A 69 -28.66 -11.62 9.39
CA LYS A 69 -28.45 -10.16 9.43
C LYS A 69 -27.11 -9.80 10.06
N ALA A 70 -26.71 -10.49 11.14
CA ALA A 70 -25.42 -10.28 11.79
C ALA A 70 -24.27 -10.66 10.85
N GLU A 71 -24.36 -11.78 10.16
CA GLU A 71 -23.35 -12.25 9.21
C GLU A 71 -23.23 -11.32 7.99
N LYS A 72 -24.34 -10.87 7.40
CA LYS A 72 -24.33 -9.86 6.34
C LYS A 72 -23.64 -8.55 6.78
N LYS A 73 -23.87 -8.11 8.03
CA LYS A 73 -23.19 -6.94 8.59
C LYS A 73 -21.68 -7.18 8.75
N ARG A 74 -21.27 -8.36 9.23
CA ARG A 74 -19.85 -8.73 9.37
C ARG A 74 -19.15 -8.78 8.02
N ILE A 75 -19.74 -9.42 7.01
CA ILE A 75 -19.20 -9.50 5.65
C ILE A 75 -19.05 -8.10 5.04
N LYS A 76 -20.05 -7.22 5.24
CA LYS A 76 -19.98 -5.83 4.77
C LYS A 76 -18.84 -5.07 5.47
N ALA A 77 -18.73 -5.21 6.79
CA ALA A 77 -17.66 -4.56 7.57
C ALA A 77 -16.26 -5.05 7.14
N GLU A 78 -16.10 -6.35 6.88
CA GLU A 78 -14.83 -6.91 6.40
C GLU A 78 -14.47 -6.40 5.00
N LYS A 79 -15.43 -6.37 4.07
CA LYS A 79 -15.23 -5.79 2.73
C LYS A 79 -14.82 -4.32 2.79
N ASP A 80 -15.45 -3.55 3.68
CA ASP A 80 -15.12 -2.14 3.85
C ASP A 80 -13.74 -1.95 4.51
N ALA A 81 -13.36 -2.80 5.46
CA ALA A 81 -12.03 -2.82 6.05
C ALA A 81 -10.95 -3.16 5.00
N LEU A 82 -11.18 -4.16 4.15
CA LEU A 82 -10.27 -4.52 3.05
C LEU A 82 -10.10 -3.37 2.05
N LYS A 83 -11.19 -2.68 1.67
CA LYS A 83 -11.12 -1.49 0.80
C LYS A 83 -10.30 -0.37 1.43
N ARG A 84 -10.45 -0.13 2.74
CA ARG A 84 -9.65 0.88 3.47
C ARG A 84 -8.17 0.50 3.49
N LEU A 85 -7.84 -0.75 3.78
CA LEU A 85 -6.45 -1.24 3.74
C LEU A 85 -5.84 -1.11 2.34
N GLU A 86 -6.60 -1.37 1.28
CA GLU A 86 -6.13 -1.19 -0.09
C GLU A 86 -5.82 0.28 -0.41
N LYS A 87 -6.68 1.21 0.03
CA LYS A 87 -6.44 2.65 -0.11
C LYS A 87 -5.19 3.10 0.62
N ILE A 88 -5.04 2.71 1.90
CA ILE A 88 -3.85 3.00 2.72
C ILE A 88 -2.60 2.49 2.00
N LYS A 89 -2.60 1.24 1.53
CA LYS A 89 -1.45 0.67 0.80
C LYS A 89 -1.12 1.42 -0.49
N LYS A 90 -2.13 1.94 -1.22
CA LYS A 90 -1.91 2.77 -2.41
C LYS A 90 -1.30 4.12 -2.04
N GLU A 91 -1.77 4.74 -0.96
CA GLU A 91 -1.23 6.00 -0.44
C GLU A 91 0.21 5.84 0.05
N GLU A 92 0.50 4.81 0.84
CA GLU A 92 1.86 4.47 1.29
C GLU A 92 2.82 4.30 0.11
N LYS A 93 2.39 3.63 -0.96
CA LYS A 93 3.19 3.49 -2.19
C LYS A 93 3.47 4.83 -2.86
N LYS A 94 2.49 5.73 -2.92
CA LYS A 94 2.66 7.08 -3.48
C LYS A 94 3.65 7.89 -2.64
N ILE A 95 3.50 7.86 -1.31
CA ILE A 95 4.40 8.54 -0.37
C ILE A 95 5.82 7.99 -0.51
N ALA A 96 5.99 6.66 -0.56
CA ALA A 96 7.30 6.03 -0.73
C ALA A 96 7.95 6.41 -2.07
N LYS A 97 7.18 6.51 -3.15
CA LYS A 97 7.68 6.97 -4.46
C LYS A 97 8.13 8.42 -4.40
N ALA A 98 7.31 9.32 -3.84
CA ALA A 98 7.65 10.73 -3.68
C ALA A 98 8.91 10.93 -2.82
N LYS A 99 9.03 10.21 -1.69
CA LYS A 99 10.24 10.24 -0.84
C LYS A 99 11.50 9.83 -1.61
N ARG A 100 11.43 8.75 -2.40
CA ARG A 100 12.58 8.28 -3.22
C ARG A 100 12.96 9.28 -4.31
N GLU A 101 11.98 9.92 -4.95
CA GLU A 101 12.25 10.94 -5.97
C GLU A 101 12.91 12.16 -5.35
N LYS A 102 12.43 12.60 -4.18
CA LYS A 102 13.02 13.70 -3.42
C LYS A 102 14.44 13.39 -2.96
N GLU A 103 14.69 12.20 -2.43
CA GLU A 103 16.02 11.76 -2.00
C GLU A 103 17.03 11.77 -3.15
N LYS A 104 16.64 11.26 -4.33
CA LYS A 104 17.48 11.31 -5.54
C LYS A 104 17.78 12.75 -5.97
N ALA A 105 16.77 13.63 -5.92
CA ALA A 105 16.96 15.03 -6.27
C ALA A 105 17.93 15.73 -5.30
N LEU A 106 17.81 15.49 -4.00
CA LEU A 106 18.72 16.03 -2.98
C LEU A 106 20.14 15.49 -3.13
N LYS A 107 20.30 14.20 -3.43
CA LYS A 107 21.62 13.61 -3.71
C LYS A 107 22.28 14.28 -4.90
N ASN A 108 21.54 14.51 -5.99
CA ASN A 108 22.08 15.21 -7.16
C ASN A 108 22.49 16.66 -6.85
N VAL A 109 21.76 17.36 -5.97
CA VAL A 109 22.17 18.69 -5.47
C VAL A 109 23.49 18.59 -4.71
N ALA A 110 23.62 17.65 -3.78
CA ALA A 110 24.84 17.45 -3.00
C ALA A 110 26.05 17.12 -3.89
N ASP A 111 25.88 16.24 -4.89
CA ASP A 111 26.96 15.88 -5.83
C ASP A 111 27.44 17.10 -6.65
N LEU A 112 26.52 18.01 -7.01
CA LEU A 112 26.85 19.25 -7.72
C LEU A 112 27.55 20.27 -6.82
N GLU A 113 27.12 20.41 -5.56
CA GLU A 113 27.79 21.25 -4.55
C GLU A 113 29.22 20.77 -4.28
N GLU A 114 29.42 19.46 -4.19
CA GLU A 114 30.76 18.87 -4.01
C GLU A 114 31.68 19.18 -5.21
N LYS A 115 31.17 19.04 -6.44
CA LYS A 115 31.92 19.41 -7.65
C LYS A 115 32.27 20.89 -7.67
N LEU A 116 31.32 21.75 -7.33
CA LEU A 116 31.53 23.20 -7.25
C LEU A 116 32.63 23.55 -6.24
N SER A 117 32.57 22.95 -5.05
CA SER A 117 33.58 23.12 -4.00
C SER A 117 34.98 22.68 -4.46
N LYS A 118 35.09 21.52 -5.13
CA LYS A 118 36.37 21.04 -5.69
C LYS A 118 36.92 22.01 -6.74
N THR A 119 36.06 22.55 -7.60
CA THR A 119 36.46 23.55 -8.60
C THR A 119 36.95 24.84 -7.94
N HIS A 120 36.27 25.34 -6.90
CA HIS A 120 36.75 26.50 -6.13
C HIS A 120 38.13 26.27 -5.52
N LYS A 121 38.34 25.10 -4.88
CA LYS A 121 39.64 24.71 -4.32
C LYS A 121 40.76 24.64 -5.37
N ASN A 122 40.43 24.28 -6.61
CA ASN A 122 41.43 24.27 -7.68
C ASN A 122 41.86 25.68 -8.06
N ILE A 123 40.93 26.65 -8.12
CA ILE A 123 41.26 28.06 -8.36
C ILE A 123 42.12 28.59 -7.22
N GLU A 124 41.73 28.33 -5.97
CA GLU A 124 42.49 28.72 -4.78
C GLU A 124 43.94 28.20 -4.84
N LYS A 125 44.15 26.92 -5.15
CA LYS A 125 45.49 26.34 -5.34
C LYS A 125 46.29 26.98 -6.48
N ILE A 126 45.64 27.45 -7.54
CA ILE A 126 46.34 28.19 -8.61
C ILE A 126 46.76 29.57 -8.10
N GLY A 127 45.86 30.25 -7.38
CA GLY A 127 46.15 31.53 -6.72
C GLY A 127 47.31 31.43 -5.74
N GLU A 128 47.31 30.45 -4.84
CA GLU A 128 48.39 30.21 -3.88
C GLU A 128 49.74 29.94 -4.57
N LYS A 129 49.73 29.25 -5.72
CA LYS A 129 50.96 28.99 -6.48
C LYS A 129 51.51 30.27 -7.10
N LEU A 130 50.65 31.11 -7.68
CA LEU A 130 51.05 32.41 -8.20
C LEU A 130 51.58 33.31 -7.10
N GLU A 131 50.89 33.39 -5.96
CA GLU A 131 51.31 34.22 -4.83
C GLU A 131 52.68 33.78 -4.26
N LYS A 132 52.95 32.46 -4.23
CA LYS A 132 54.26 31.94 -3.83
C LYS A 132 55.38 32.31 -4.81
N LEU A 133 55.10 32.33 -6.11
CA LEU A 133 56.06 32.75 -7.13
C LEU A 133 56.29 34.27 -7.08
N ASP A 134 55.23 35.03 -6.85
CA ASP A 134 55.26 36.50 -6.72
C ASP A 134 56.14 36.93 -5.54
N ARG A 135 55.96 36.28 -4.39
CA ARG A 135 56.82 36.49 -3.20
C ARG A 135 58.30 36.17 -3.43
N LYS A 136 58.62 35.31 -4.41
CA LYS A 136 60.00 34.98 -4.79
C LYS A 136 60.57 35.93 -5.84
N GLY A 137 59.76 36.85 -6.39
CA GLY A 137 60.13 37.70 -7.52
C GLY A 137 60.23 36.93 -8.85
N GLU A 138 59.62 35.74 -8.93
CA GLU A 138 59.77 34.78 -10.03
C GLU A 138 58.42 34.48 -10.70
N VAL A 139 57.61 35.49 -11.03
CA VAL A 139 56.42 35.29 -11.87
C VAL A 139 56.79 35.63 -13.31
N PRO A 140 57.29 34.67 -14.11
CA PRO A 140 57.45 34.92 -15.53
C PRO A 140 56.07 35.07 -16.17
N ASP A 141 55.95 36.01 -17.11
CA ASP A 141 54.69 36.33 -17.82
C ASP A 141 54.01 35.06 -18.37
N THR A 142 54.80 34.10 -18.83
CA THR A 142 54.30 32.82 -19.37
C THR A 142 53.59 31.95 -18.32
N GLU A 143 54.03 31.94 -17.06
CA GLU A 143 53.34 31.22 -15.98
C GLU A 143 52.09 31.98 -15.51
N GLN A 144 52.15 33.31 -15.51
CA GLN A 144 51.00 34.16 -15.22
C GLN A 144 49.87 33.95 -16.25
N GLU A 145 50.22 33.94 -17.54
CA GLU A 145 49.27 33.70 -18.62
C GLU A 145 48.68 32.28 -18.58
N LYS A 146 49.50 31.26 -18.31
CA LYS A 146 49.01 29.87 -18.12
C LYS A 146 48.04 29.76 -16.94
N ALA A 147 48.35 30.42 -15.82
CA ALA A 147 47.49 30.42 -14.64
C ALA A 147 46.17 31.16 -14.91
N MET A 148 46.22 32.34 -15.55
CA MET A 148 45.03 33.10 -15.97
C MET A 148 44.13 32.27 -16.88
N ASN A 149 44.71 31.56 -17.84
CA ASN A 149 43.99 30.65 -18.74
C ASN A 149 43.34 29.48 -17.98
N LYS A 150 44.02 28.90 -16.99
CA LYS A 150 43.46 27.84 -16.14
C LYS A 150 42.31 28.36 -15.27
N ILE A 151 42.50 29.51 -14.61
CA ILE A 151 41.46 30.18 -13.80
C ILE A 151 40.24 30.45 -14.67
N SER A 152 40.42 31.02 -15.86
CA SER A 152 39.33 31.29 -16.81
C SER A 152 38.55 30.03 -17.18
N LYS A 153 39.25 28.91 -17.43
CA LYS A 153 38.60 27.61 -17.70
C LYS A 153 37.82 27.09 -16.49
N GLU A 154 38.36 27.18 -15.28
CA GLU A 154 37.65 26.77 -14.06
C GLU A 154 36.45 27.70 -13.76
N MET A 155 36.57 29.01 -13.98
CA MET A 155 35.46 29.97 -13.85
C MET A 155 34.29 29.65 -14.80
N LEU A 156 34.58 29.22 -16.03
CA LEU A 156 33.55 28.75 -16.95
C LEU A 156 32.89 27.45 -16.46
N LYS A 157 33.64 26.55 -15.81
CA LYS A 157 33.07 25.35 -15.19
C LYS A 157 32.18 25.70 -14.00
N ILE A 158 32.59 26.65 -13.15
CA ILE A 158 31.79 27.17 -12.02
C ILE A 158 30.45 27.65 -12.53
N LYS A 159 30.42 28.56 -13.51
CA LYS A 159 29.17 29.11 -14.06
C LYS A 159 28.22 28.02 -14.58
N LYS A 160 28.77 26.99 -15.24
CA LYS A 160 27.97 25.83 -15.70
C LYS A 160 27.41 25.03 -14.53
N LEU A 161 28.25 24.71 -13.54
CA LEU A 161 27.85 23.97 -12.35
C LEU A 161 26.82 24.73 -11.51
N GLU A 162 26.96 26.05 -11.36
CA GLU A 162 25.98 26.91 -10.67
C GLU A 162 24.62 26.87 -11.34
N LEU A 163 24.57 26.96 -12.68
CA LEU A 163 23.33 26.86 -13.43
C LEU A 163 22.68 25.47 -13.30
N GLU A 164 23.48 24.41 -13.36
CA GLU A 164 22.99 23.03 -13.15
C GLU A 164 22.48 22.82 -11.71
N LEU A 165 23.21 23.35 -10.72
CA LEU A 165 22.86 23.30 -9.31
C LEU A 165 21.55 24.05 -9.06
N GLU A 166 21.37 25.24 -9.65
CA GLU A 166 20.14 26.00 -9.54
C GLU A 166 18.95 25.21 -10.12
N LYS A 167 19.12 24.63 -11.32
CA LYS A 167 18.09 23.77 -11.93
C LYS A 167 17.79 22.55 -11.07
N ALA A 168 18.80 21.93 -10.47
CA ALA A 168 18.66 20.78 -9.59
C ALA A 168 17.91 21.16 -8.29
N ARG A 169 18.29 22.27 -7.65
CA ARG A 169 17.61 22.81 -6.45
C ARG A 169 16.16 23.15 -6.76
N ARG A 170 15.87 23.84 -7.88
CA ARG A 170 14.49 24.12 -8.32
C ARG A 170 13.66 22.85 -8.51
N LYS A 171 14.26 21.78 -9.08
CA LYS A 171 13.58 20.48 -9.21
C LYS A 171 13.33 19.85 -7.85
N ALA A 172 14.31 19.87 -6.94
CA ALA A 172 14.17 19.31 -5.60
C ALA A 172 13.12 20.04 -4.74
N TYR A 173 13.00 21.36 -4.85
CA TYR A 173 11.98 22.15 -4.13
C TYR A 173 10.56 21.96 -4.67
N LYS A 174 10.41 21.60 -5.95
CA LYS A 174 9.09 21.31 -6.55
C LYS A 174 8.56 19.90 -6.24
N LEU A 175 9.40 19.02 -5.69
CA LEU A 175 9.09 17.63 -5.32
C LEU A 175 8.78 17.49 -3.83
#